data_AF-A0A2Z3GMS0-F1
#
_entry.id   AF-A0A2Z3GMS0-F1
#
_cell.length_a   1.000
_cell.length_b   1.000
_cell.length_c   1.000
_cell.angle_alpha   90.00
_cell.angle_beta   90.00
_cell.angle_gamma   90.00
#
_symmetry.space_group_name_H-M   'P 1'
#
loop_
_entity.id
_entity.type
_entity.pdbx_description
1 polymer ?
#
loop_
_entity_poly.entity_id
_entity_poly.type
_entity_poly.pdbx_seq_one_letter_code
_entity_poly.pdbx_strand_id
1 'polypeptide(L)'
;MTGNYAEIIKITAEAARQLKAGKLNPRRFDVRFNHFMSVYAHLLSRQAEKGLKLAAVYDKDFHPSSGNWFYFQEHYLLLALHAGDYAQARQVLQTATGNVSFGKQRAAAQQRWELFRAYVDFVQPSARPTPVRRRQMEEWALAIPEYSRDKRGHNVAILVMQVLYFLRQRDLDAVLLRADRLRKYQQRHLREAANLRTRLFLRLLLLVVDQEFDPVRSARQASALLKQLEDAPPPGEAFAEVEIIPYEALWQLALQELRDGPPMPSIPG
;
A
#
# COMPACT_ATOMS: atom_id res chain seq x y z
N MET A 1 -13.10 -17.01 0.37
CA MET A 1 -13.31 -17.29 1.82
C MET A 1 -12.64 -16.17 2.59
N THR A 2 -13.25 -15.64 3.64
CA THR A 2 -12.57 -14.71 4.56
C THR A 2 -11.59 -15.52 5.41
N GLY A 3 -10.29 -15.25 5.30
CA GLY A 3 -9.28 -15.93 6.10
C GLY A 3 -9.48 -15.68 7.59
N ASN A 4 -9.41 -16.71 8.43
CA ASN A 4 -9.47 -16.55 9.89
C ASN A 4 -8.09 -16.13 10.43
N TYR A 5 -7.72 -14.88 10.19
CA TYR A 5 -6.40 -14.35 10.57
C TYR A 5 -6.18 -14.33 12.09
N ALA A 6 -7.25 -14.18 12.89
CA ALA A 6 -7.17 -14.27 14.34
C ALA A 6 -6.69 -15.65 14.79
N GLU A 7 -7.24 -16.72 14.20
CA GLU A 7 -6.80 -18.08 14.50
C GLU A 7 -5.38 -18.33 13.98
N ILE A 8 -5.00 -17.81 12.80
CA ILE A 8 -3.62 -17.91 12.30
C ILE A 8 -2.65 -17.27 13.30
N ILE A 9 -2.92 -16.05 13.78
CA ILE A 9 -2.09 -15.36 14.78
C ILE A 9 -1.95 -16.20 16.06
N LYS A 10 -3.06 -16.77 16.54
CA LYS A 10 -3.07 -17.63 17.73
C LYS A 10 -2.23 -18.89 17.52
N ILE A 11 -2.40 -19.59 16.40
CA ILE A 11 -1.66 -20.80 16.06
C ILE A 11 -0.17 -20.50 15.95
N THR A 12 0.23 -19.45 15.23
CA THR A 12 1.65 -19.11 15.04
C THR A 12 2.32 -18.70 16.35
N ALA A 13 1.59 -18.03 17.24
CA ALA A 13 2.07 -17.66 18.58
C ALA A 13 2.17 -18.88 19.53
N GLU A 14 1.22 -19.80 19.47
CA GLU A 14 1.29 -21.06 20.23
C GLU A 14 2.45 -21.93 19.75
N ALA A 15 2.60 -22.10 18.43
CA ALA A 15 3.69 -22.88 17.86
C ALA A 15 5.07 -22.32 18.26
N ALA A 16 5.24 -21.00 18.24
CA ALA A 16 6.47 -20.35 18.71
C ALA A 16 6.74 -20.62 20.20
N ARG A 17 5.70 -20.59 21.05
CA ARG A 17 5.81 -20.93 22.49
C ARG A 17 6.17 -22.39 22.71
N GLN A 18 5.53 -23.31 21.98
CA GLN A 18 5.80 -24.73 22.08
C GLN A 18 7.22 -25.09 21.60
N LEU A 19 7.70 -24.45 20.53
CA LEU A 19 9.08 -24.59 20.08
C LEU A 19 10.07 -24.15 21.16
N LYS A 20 9.86 -22.96 21.76
CA LYS A 20 10.70 -22.45 22.84
C LYS A 20 10.68 -23.35 24.08
N ALA A 21 9.54 -24.00 24.36
CA ALA A 21 9.38 -24.94 25.45
C ALA A 21 9.93 -26.36 25.14
N GLY A 22 10.55 -26.58 23.97
CA GLY A 22 11.07 -27.89 23.57
C GLY A 22 9.98 -28.92 23.20
N LYS A 23 8.72 -28.49 23.07
CA LYS A 23 7.57 -29.34 22.73
C LYS A 23 7.45 -29.62 21.22
N LEU A 24 8.11 -28.82 20.38
CA LEU A 24 8.21 -29.04 18.95
C LEU A 24 9.65 -29.36 18.56
N ASN A 25 9.83 -30.25 17.59
CA ASN A 25 11.15 -30.60 17.07
C ASN A 25 11.69 -29.46 16.18
N PRO A 26 12.79 -28.78 16.56
CA PRO A 26 13.30 -27.64 15.80
C PRO A 26 13.77 -27.99 14.38
N ARG A 27 14.13 -29.25 14.13
CA ARG A 27 14.58 -29.71 12.80
C ARG A 27 13.41 -29.96 11.84
N ARG A 28 12.20 -30.17 12.35
CA ARG A 28 10.99 -30.45 11.54
C ARG A 28 10.05 -29.25 11.46
N PHE A 29 10.26 -28.24 12.30
CA PHE A 29 9.42 -27.06 12.35
C PHE A 29 10.01 -25.94 11.47
N ASP A 30 9.25 -25.48 10.48
CA ASP A 30 9.66 -24.34 9.67
C ASP A 30 9.37 -23.01 10.39
N VAL A 31 10.36 -22.54 11.14
CA VAL A 31 10.31 -21.28 11.88
C VAL A 31 10.02 -20.10 10.96
N ARG A 32 10.61 -20.08 9.75
CA ARG A 32 10.46 -18.96 8.81
C ARG A 32 9.04 -18.90 8.26
N PHE A 33 8.47 -20.05 7.91
CA PHE A 33 7.07 -20.11 7.50
C PHE A 33 6.13 -19.65 8.62
N ASN A 34 6.37 -20.09 9.87
CA ASN A 34 5.59 -19.63 11.01
C ASN A 34 5.68 -18.11 11.23
N HIS A 35 6.89 -17.55 11.15
CA HIS A 35 7.14 -16.11 11.26
C HIS A 35 6.44 -15.33 10.13
N PHE A 36 6.56 -15.82 8.89
CA PHE A 36 5.88 -15.23 7.74
C PHE A 36 4.35 -15.23 7.92
N MET A 37 3.76 -16.36 8.29
CA MET A 37 2.31 -16.47 8.50
C MET A 37 1.82 -15.55 9.62
N SER A 38 2.61 -15.38 10.67
CA SER A 38 2.30 -14.41 11.73
C SER A 38 2.27 -12.98 11.18
N VAL A 39 3.32 -12.55 10.48
CA VAL A 39 3.42 -11.21 9.86
C VAL A 39 2.29 -10.97 8.86
N TYR A 40 2.04 -11.94 7.99
CA TYR A 40 0.97 -11.92 7.00
C TYR A 40 -0.42 -11.73 7.64
N ALA A 41 -0.74 -12.52 8.67
CA ALA A 41 -2.02 -12.43 9.35
C ALA A 41 -2.21 -11.12 10.12
N HIS A 42 -1.14 -10.55 10.70
CA HIS A 42 -1.22 -9.23 11.32
C HIS A 42 -1.50 -8.12 10.30
N LEU A 43 -0.86 -8.17 9.13
CA LEU A 43 -1.13 -7.22 8.05
C LEU A 43 -2.61 -7.29 7.61
N LEU A 44 -3.10 -8.49 7.31
CA LEU A 44 -4.46 -8.69 6.80
C LEU A 44 -5.56 -8.48 7.82
N SER A 45 -5.25 -8.56 9.12
CA SER A 45 -6.17 -8.21 10.20
C SER A 45 -6.06 -6.75 10.65
N ARG A 46 -5.36 -5.89 9.89
CA ARG A 46 -5.13 -4.46 10.20
C ARG A 46 -4.47 -4.22 11.57
N GLN A 47 -3.66 -5.18 12.04
CA GLN A 47 -2.87 -5.07 13.27
C GLN A 47 -1.42 -4.67 12.96
N ALA A 48 -1.27 -3.59 12.19
CA ALA A 48 0.00 -3.22 11.58
C ALA A 48 1.12 -2.98 12.59
N GLU A 49 0.87 -2.23 13.67
CA GLU A 49 1.89 -1.96 14.70
C GLU A 49 2.42 -3.23 15.38
N LYS A 50 1.53 -4.19 15.69
CA LYS A 50 1.93 -5.47 16.29
C LYS A 50 2.72 -6.30 15.29
N GLY A 51 2.22 -6.40 14.06
CA GLY A 51 2.92 -7.11 12.98
C GLY A 51 4.29 -6.51 12.72
N LEU A 52 4.43 -5.19 12.74
CA LEU A 52 5.68 -4.47 12.51
C LEU A 52 6.74 -4.82 13.57
N LYS A 53 6.35 -4.80 14.84
CA LYS A 53 7.24 -5.20 15.95
C LYS A 53 7.72 -6.64 15.80
N LEU A 54 6.84 -7.55 15.37
CA LEU A 54 7.21 -8.95 15.11
C LEU A 54 8.12 -9.08 13.89
N ALA A 55 7.82 -8.38 12.79
CA ALA A 55 8.63 -8.39 11.58
C ALA A 55 10.08 -7.97 11.85
N ALA A 56 10.28 -6.92 12.64
CA ALA A 56 11.61 -6.48 13.07
C ALA A 56 12.40 -7.56 13.82
N VAL A 57 11.72 -8.40 14.61
CA VAL A 57 12.36 -9.50 15.36
C VAL A 57 12.65 -10.71 14.46
N TYR A 58 11.74 -11.01 13.53
CA TYR A 58 11.79 -12.21 12.69
C TYR A 58 12.70 -12.07 11.46
N ASP A 59 13.02 -10.84 11.05
CA ASP A 59 13.82 -10.55 9.84
C ASP A 59 15.13 -11.35 9.77
N LYS A 60 15.83 -11.46 10.91
CA LYS A 60 17.11 -12.17 11.02
C LYS A 60 17.07 -13.65 10.63
N ASP A 61 15.88 -14.27 10.63
CA ASP A 61 15.72 -15.69 10.32
C ASP A 61 15.60 -15.96 8.81
N PHE A 62 15.50 -14.91 7.99
CA PHE A 62 15.39 -15.00 6.54
C PHE A 62 16.73 -14.70 5.86
N HIS A 63 17.17 -15.57 4.95
CA HIS A 63 18.45 -15.40 4.27
C HIS A 63 18.34 -14.36 3.13
N PRO A 64 19.16 -13.29 3.08
CA PRO A 64 19.00 -12.18 2.13
C PRO A 64 19.10 -12.52 0.65
N SER A 65 19.64 -13.68 0.27
CA SER A 65 19.66 -14.14 -1.13
C SER A 65 18.43 -14.93 -1.56
N SER A 66 17.52 -15.24 -0.64
CA SER A 66 16.35 -16.10 -0.92
C SER A 66 15.15 -15.30 -1.41
N GLY A 67 14.33 -15.89 -2.29
CA GLY A 67 13.05 -15.28 -2.68
C GLY A 67 12.12 -15.04 -1.48
N ASN A 68 12.11 -15.96 -0.51
CA ASN A 68 11.33 -15.82 0.72
C ASN A 68 11.72 -14.58 1.54
N TRP A 69 13.00 -14.18 1.53
CA TRP A 69 13.41 -12.94 2.18
C TRP A 69 12.80 -11.73 1.50
N PHE A 70 12.80 -11.65 0.16
CA PHE A 70 12.14 -10.54 -0.55
C PHE A 70 10.63 -10.50 -0.26
N TYR A 71 9.94 -11.65 -0.31
CA TYR A 71 8.53 -11.72 0.05
C TYR A 71 8.26 -11.27 1.49
N PHE A 72 9.14 -11.63 2.43
CA PHE A 72 9.05 -11.15 3.81
C PHE A 72 9.27 -9.64 3.90
N GLN A 73 10.28 -9.09 3.20
CA GLN A 73 10.53 -7.64 3.16
C GLN A 73 9.34 -6.87 2.59
N GLU A 74 8.64 -7.40 1.59
CA GLU A 74 7.42 -6.76 1.05
C GLU A 74 6.36 -6.59 2.15
N HIS A 75 6.11 -7.63 2.95
CA HIS A 75 5.14 -7.56 4.05
C HIS A 75 5.63 -6.68 5.20
N TYR A 76 6.93 -6.69 5.48
CA TYR A 76 7.51 -5.81 6.48
C TYR A 76 7.36 -4.32 6.07
N LEU A 77 7.62 -3.99 4.80
CA LEU A 77 7.41 -2.66 4.25
C LEU A 77 5.93 -2.25 4.34
N LEU A 78 5.00 -3.14 3.96
CA LEU A 78 3.57 -2.86 4.03
C LEU A 78 3.10 -2.64 5.47
N LEU A 79 3.58 -3.44 6.43
CA LEU A 79 3.30 -3.21 7.85
C LEU A 79 3.79 -1.84 8.32
N ALA A 80 4.98 -1.41 7.89
CA ALA A 80 5.53 -0.10 8.25
C ALA A 80 4.68 1.03 7.69
N LEU A 81 4.30 0.93 6.41
CA LEU A 81 3.38 1.87 5.76
C LEU A 81 2.00 1.91 6.42
N HIS A 82 1.46 0.75 6.83
CA HIS A 82 0.17 0.66 7.52
C HIS A 82 0.22 1.16 8.96
N ALA A 83 1.37 1.07 9.62
CA ALA A 83 1.57 1.64 10.94
C ALA A 83 1.90 3.14 10.91
N GLY A 84 2.05 3.75 9.72
CA GLY A 84 2.48 5.13 9.56
C GLY A 84 3.97 5.37 9.86
N ASP A 85 4.75 4.31 10.04
CA ASP A 85 6.21 4.39 10.25
C ASP A 85 6.93 4.47 8.89
N TYR A 86 6.84 5.64 8.27
CA TYR A 86 7.39 5.87 6.94
C TYR A 86 8.92 5.84 6.92
N ALA A 87 9.57 6.15 8.05
CA ALA A 87 11.03 6.03 8.18
C ALA A 87 11.46 4.56 8.11
N GLN A 88 10.80 3.67 8.85
CA GLN A 88 11.04 2.24 8.76
C GLN A 88 10.71 1.69 7.37
N ALA A 89 9.61 2.14 6.75
CA ALA A 89 9.26 1.74 5.38
C ALA A 89 10.38 2.09 4.37
N ARG A 90 10.95 3.30 4.47
CA ARG A 90 12.08 3.74 3.65
C ARG A 90 13.33 2.90 3.89
N GLN A 91 13.63 2.55 5.14
CA GLN A 91 14.76 1.69 5.46
C GLN A 91 14.59 0.30 4.82
N VAL A 92 13.44 -0.35 5.01
CA VAL A 92 13.15 -1.67 4.43
C VAL A 92 13.27 -1.63 2.91
N LEU A 93 12.73 -0.60 2.27
CA LEU A 93 12.81 -0.38 0.83
C LEU A 93 14.27 -0.27 0.35
N GLN A 94 15.10 0.50 1.04
CA GLN A 94 16.51 0.68 0.70
C GLN A 94 17.28 -0.64 0.89
N THR A 95 17.04 -1.36 1.98
CA THR A 95 17.65 -2.67 2.25
C THR A 95 17.29 -3.69 1.18
N ALA A 96 16.00 -3.80 0.82
CA ALA A 96 15.54 -4.74 -0.19
C ALA A 96 16.06 -4.41 -1.59
N THR A 97 15.94 -3.15 -2.02
CA THR A 97 16.31 -2.75 -3.38
C THR A 97 17.82 -2.58 -3.58
N GLY A 98 18.58 -2.37 -2.50
CA GLY A 98 20.05 -2.35 -2.51
C GLY A 98 20.69 -3.74 -2.43
N ASN A 99 19.91 -4.81 -2.25
CA ASN A 99 20.42 -6.17 -2.18
C ASN A 99 20.92 -6.65 -3.55
N VAL A 100 22.09 -7.31 -3.59
CA VAL A 100 22.71 -7.85 -4.82
C VAL A 100 21.83 -8.83 -5.60
N SER A 101 20.88 -9.48 -4.93
CA SER A 101 19.92 -10.42 -5.53
C SER A 101 18.63 -9.75 -6.01
N PHE A 102 18.46 -8.43 -5.82
CA PHE A 102 17.26 -7.70 -6.24
C PHE A 102 17.08 -7.75 -7.76
N GLY A 103 18.16 -7.55 -8.53
CA GLY A 103 18.11 -7.63 -9.99
C GLY A 103 17.74 -9.01 -10.54
N LYS A 104 17.82 -10.06 -9.71
CA LYS A 104 17.43 -11.44 -10.05
C LYS A 104 15.93 -11.71 -9.83
N GLN A 105 15.22 -10.78 -9.19
CA GLN A 105 13.77 -10.92 -8.99
C GLN A 105 13.04 -10.87 -10.33
N ARG A 106 11.87 -11.51 -10.42
CA ARG A 106 11.02 -11.45 -11.62
C ARG A 106 10.63 -10.00 -11.90
N ALA A 107 10.45 -9.65 -13.17
CA ALA A 107 10.06 -8.29 -13.59
C ALA A 107 8.80 -7.79 -12.86
N ALA A 108 7.80 -8.66 -12.63
CA ALA A 108 6.60 -8.30 -11.88
C ALA A 108 6.88 -7.93 -10.42
N ALA A 109 7.84 -8.57 -9.76
CA ALA A 109 8.25 -8.21 -8.40
C ALA A 109 9.01 -6.88 -8.42
N GLN A 110 9.93 -6.67 -9.36
CA GLN A 110 10.64 -5.38 -9.51
C GLN A 110 9.66 -4.21 -9.74
N GLN A 111 8.65 -4.40 -10.59
CA GLN A 111 7.57 -3.42 -10.80
C GLN A 111 6.79 -3.13 -9.50
N ARG A 112 6.53 -4.15 -8.68
CA ARG A 112 5.86 -4.00 -7.39
C ARG A 112 6.70 -3.18 -6.40
N TRP A 113 8.01 -3.41 -6.36
CA TRP A 113 8.94 -2.63 -5.55
C TRP A 113 9.04 -1.17 -6.00
N GLU A 114 8.98 -0.89 -7.31
CA GLU A 114 8.92 0.49 -7.80
C GLU A 114 7.61 1.19 -7.43
N LEU A 115 6.49 0.46 -7.42
CA LEU A 115 5.23 0.98 -6.90
C LEU A 115 5.34 1.30 -5.39
N PHE A 116 5.92 0.42 -4.57
CA PHE A 116 6.17 0.72 -3.15
C PHE A 116 7.08 1.94 -2.98
N ARG A 117 8.12 2.06 -3.81
CA ARG A 117 9.03 3.21 -3.82
C ARG A 117 8.28 4.51 -4.12
N ALA A 118 7.34 4.51 -5.07
CA ALA A 118 6.53 5.69 -5.37
C ALA A 118 5.70 6.15 -4.16
N TYR A 119 5.08 5.23 -3.42
CA TYR A 119 4.34 5.55 -2.21
C TYR A 119 5.24 6.06 -1.08
N VAL A 120 6.40 5.43 -0.87
CA VAL A 120 7.37 5.85 0.16
C VAL A 120 7.95 7.23 -0.17
N ASP A 121 8.27 7.52 -1.42
CA ASP A 121 8.71 8.84 -1.86
C ASP A 121 7.59 9.88 -1.81
N PHE A 122 6.33 9.46 -1.97
CA PHE A 122 5.18 10.34 -1.76
C PHE A 122 5.09 10.79 -0.29
N VAL A 123 5.09 9.86 0.66
CA VAL A 123 4.89 10.21 2.09
C VAL A 123 6.14 10.73 2.79
N GLN A 124 7.32 10.44 2.26
CA GLN A 124 8.59 10.91 2.82
C GLN A 124 9.46 11.51 1.71
N PRO A 125 9.08 12.65 1.13
CA PRO A 125 9.80 13.23 0.00
C PRO A 125 11.25 13.53 0.37
N SER A 126 12.18 13.22 -0.55
CA SER A 126 13.56 13.69 -0.40
C SER A 126 13.59 15.21 -0.50
N ALA A 127 14.28 15.87 0.42
CA ALA A 127 14.47 17.33 0.38
C ALA A 127 15.15 17.79 -0.93
N ARG A 128 15.95 16.92 -1.55
CA ARG A 128 16.61 17.16 -2.84
C ARG A 128 16.58 15.88 -3.69
N PRO A 129 15.51 15.63 -4.46
CA PRO A 129 15.50 14.50 -5.38
C PRO A 129 16.53 14.73 -6.49
N THR A 130 17.24 13.67 -6.90
CA THR A 130 18.16 13.76 -8.04
C THR A 130 17.37 13.99 -9.33
N PRO A 131 17.95 14.62 -10.37
CA PRO A 131 17.27 14.83 -11.65
C PRO A 131 16.80 13.51 -12.29
N VAL A 132 17.62 12.46 -12.18
CA VAL A 132 17.28 11.10 -12.63
C VAL A 132 16.04 10.58 -11.90
N ARG A 133 15.98 10.74 -10.56
CA ARG A 133 14.84 10.27 -9.78
C ARG A 133 13.56 11.02 -10.11
N ARG A 134 13.65 12.34 -10.29
CA ARG A 134 12.52 13.18 -10.70
C ARG A 134 11.96 12.70 -12.04
N ARG A 135 12.84 12.53 -13.04
CA ARG A 135 12.46 12.05 -14.36
C ARG A 135 11.83 10.65 -14.32
N GLN A 136 12.39 9.72 -13.56
CA GLN A 136 11.80 8.38 -13.39
C GLN A 136 10.39 8.45 -12.80
N MET A 137 10.16 9.33 -11.82
CA MET A 137 8.83 9.51 -11.22
C MET A 137 7.85 10.13 -12.21
N GLU A 138 8.27 11.12 -13.00
CA GLU A 138 7.46 11.72 -14.07
C GLU A 138 7.08 10.69 -15.14
N GLU A 139 8.05 9.92 -15.63
CA GLU A 139 7.84 8.84 -16.61
C GLU A 139 6.87 7.78 -16.06
N TRP A 140 7.04 7.40 -14.79
CA TRP A 140 6.16 6.44 -14.12
C TRP A 140 4.74 6.97 -13.92
N ALA A 141 4.58 8.23 -13.53
CA ALA A 141 3.27 8.86 -13.35
C ALA A 141 2.50 9.06 -14.68
N LEU A 142 3.24 9.19 -15.78
CA LEU A 142 2.68 9.27 -17.13
C LEU A 142 2.38 7.90 -17.75
N ALA A 143 3.07 6.84 -17.29
CA ALA A 143 2.90 5.50 -17.82
C ALA A 143 1.43 5.03 -17.75
N ILE A 144 0.95 4.43 -18.84
CA ILE A 144 -0.36 3.79 -18.86
C ILE A 144 -0.20 2.41 -18.21
N PRO A 145 -0.95 2.07 -17.15
CA PRO A 145 -0.88 0.74 -16.58
C PRO A 145 -1.26 -0.30 -17.66
N GLU A 146 -0.38 -1.25 -17.95
CA GLU A 146 -0.72 -2.39 -18.79
C GLU A 146 -1.68 -3.31 -18.01
N TYR A 147 -2.96 -3.24 -18.34
CA TYR A 147 -4.02 -3.95 -17.63
C TYR A 147 -3.99 -5.46 -17.94
N SER A 148 -3.24 -6.24 -17.17
CA SER A 148 -3.46 -7.69 -17.08
C SER A 148 -4.53 -8.02 -16.02
N ARG A 149 -5.43 -8.97 -16.33
CA ARG A 149 -6.47 -9.48 -15.41
C ARG A 149 -5.86 -10.09 -14.13
N ASP A 150 -4.63 -10.58 -14.20
CA ASP A 150 -3.93 -11.22 -13.08
C ASP A 150 -3.30 -10.21 -12.10
N LYS A 151 -3.44 -8.89 -12.34
CA LYS A 151 -2.81 -7.82 -11.55
C LYS A 151 -3.81 -6.76 -11.03
N ARG A 152 -5.09 -7.11 -10.84
CA ARG A 152 -6.15 -6.14 -10.50
C ARG A 152 -5.81 -5.22 -9.31
N GLY A 153 -5.21 -5.75 -8.24
CA GLY A 153 -4.81 -4.96 -7.05
C GLY A 153 -3.79 -3.86 -7.33
N HIS A 154 -2.69 -4.22 -7.99
CA HIS A 154 -1.61 -3.31 -8.36
C HIS A 154 -2.08 -2.18 -9.28
N ASN A 155 -3.00 -2.48 -10.20
CA ASN A 155 -3.54 -1.48 -11.12
C ASN A 155 -4.25 -0.34 -10.39
N VAL A 156 -4.99 -0.65 -9.31
CA VAL A 156 -5.65 0.38 -8.51
C VAL A 156 -4.63 1.24 -7.77
N ALA A 157 -3.65 0.61 -7.11
CA ALA A 157 -2.61 1.33 -6.39
C ALA A 157 -1.81 2.28 -7.31
N ILE A 158 -1.56 1.89 -8.56
CA ILE A 158 -0.94 2.77 -9.56
C ILE A 158 -1.85 3.96 -9.87
N LEU A 159 -3.13 3.74 -10.18
CA LEU A 159 -4.07 4.81 -10.50
C LEU A 159 -4.23 5.82 -9.35
N VAL A 160 -4.33 5.32 -8.12
CA VAL A 160 -4.36 6.14 -6.90
C VAL A 160 -3.11 7.01 -6.81
N MET A 161 -1.93 6.41 -6.94
CA MET A 161 -0.67 7.14 -6.86
C MET A 161 -0.55 8.18 -7.98
N GLN A 162 -1.00 7.89 -9.20
CA GLN A 162 -1.01 8.88 -10.28
C GLN A 162 -1.87 10.10 -9.93
N VAL A 163 -3.07 9.90 -9.36
CA VAL A 163 -3.91 11.00 -8.88
C VAL A 163 -3.18 11.81 -7.82
N LEU A 164 -2.63 11.15 -6.79
CA LEU A 164 -1.92 11.81 -5.70
C LEU A 164 -0.67 12.58 -6.18
N TYR A 165 0.05 12.03 -7.15
CA TYR A 165 1.21 12.67 -7.76
C TYR A 165 0.82 13.98 -8.45
N PHE A 166 -0.16 13.95 -9.37
CA PHE A 166 -0.58 15.17 -10.07
C PHE A 166 -1.30 16.16 -9.15
N LEU A 167 -1.97 15.68 -8.10
CA LEU A 167 -2.54 16.51 -7.05
C LEU A 167 -1.46 17.34 -6.36
N ARG A 168 -0.34 16.71 -5.97
CA ARG A 168 0.81 17.41 -5.38
C ARG A 168 1.44 18.40 -6.35
N GLN A 169 1.55 18.05 -7.63
CA GLN A 169 2.13 18.91 -8.66
C GLN A 169 1.21 20.06 -9.08
N ARG A 170 -0.04 20.08 -8.60
CA ARG A 170 -1.06 21.07 -8.96
C ARG A 170 -1.39 21.10 -10.45
N ASP A 171 -1.22 19.95 -11.10
CA ASP A 171 -1.52 19.78 -12.52
C ASP A 171 -2.99 19.39 -12.67
N LEU A 172 -3.86 20.41 -12.83
CA LEU A 172 -5.31 20.23 -12.91
C LEU A 172 -5.71 19.28 -14.03
N ASP A 173 -5.21 19.51 -15.25
CA ASP A 173 -5.57 18.72 -16.42
C ASP A 173 -5.18 17.25 -16.25
N ALA A 174 -3.98 17.00 -15.72
CA ALA A 174 -3.54 15.64 -15.43
C ALA A 174 -4.39 14.99 -14.33
N VAL A 175 -4.77 15.71 -13.26
CA VAL A 175 -5.66 15.16 -12.23
C VAL A 175 -7.04 14.82 -12.80
N LEU A 176 -7.65 15.71 -13.58
CA LEU A 176 -8.96 15.49 -14.19
C LEU A 176 -8.95 14.27 -15.14
N LEU A 177 -7.90 14.15 -15.96
CA LEU A 177 -7.72 13.00 -16.84
C LEU A 177 -7.58 11.69 -16.04
N ARG A 178 -6.88 11.70 -14.90
CA ARG A 178 -6.72 10.53 -14.03
C ARG A 178 -8.01 10.21 -13.28
N ALA A 179 -8.77 11.21 -12.86
CA ALA A 179 -10.09 11.05 -12.25
C ALA A 179 -11.08 10.35 -13.21
N ASP A 180 -11.11 10.73 -14.49
CA ASP A 180 -11.93 10.05 -15.50
C ASP A 180 -11.52 8.58 -15.71
N ARG A 181 -10.21 8.29 -15.78
CA ARG A 181 -9.70 6.91 -15.84
C ARG A 181 -10.13 6.09 -14.64
N LEU A 182 -10.07 6.68 -13.44
CA LEU A 182 -10.48 6.07 -12.18
C LEU A 182 -11.99 5.76 -12.17
N ARG A 183 -12.84 6.70 -12.64
CA ARG A 183 -14.30 6.46 -12.83
C ARG A 183 -14.55 5.26 -13.75
N LYS A 184 -13.89 5.23 -14.92
CA LYS A 184 -14.01 4.13 -15.90
C LYS A 184 -13.53 2.79 -15.31
N TYR A 185 -12.43 2.80 -14.58
CA TYR A 185 -11.90 1.60 -13.93
C TYR A 185 -12.88 1.04 -12.89
N GLN A 186 -13.42 1.90 -12.02
CA GLN A 186 -14.39 1.52 -11.00
C GLN A 186 -15.61 0.82 -11.61
N GLN A 187 -16.16 1.38 -12.69
CA GLN A 187 -17.34 0.83 -13.37
C GLN A 187 -17.07 -0.54 -14.04
N ARG A 188 -15.85 -0.77 -14.52
CA ARG A 188 -15.46 -1.97 -15.26
C ARG A 188 -15.00 -3.12 -14.36
N HIS A 189 -14.29 -2.83 -13.27
CA HIS A 189 -13.50 -3.84 -12.57
C HIS A 189 -13.83 -4.05 -11.09
N LEU A 190 -14.58 -3.14 -10.46
CA LEU A 190 -14.77 -3.14 -8.99
C LEU A 190 -16.20 -3.45 -8.53
N ARG A 191 -17.01 -4.12 -9.36
CA ARG A 191 -18.43 -4.41 -9.05
C ARG A 191 -18.62 -5.40 -7.90
N GLU A 192 -17.66 -6.29 -7.69
CA GLU A 192 -17.74 -7.34 -6.67
C GLU A 192 -17.71 -6.78 -5.24
N ALA A 193 -18.40 -7.45 -4.30
CA ALA A 193 -18.47 -7.04 -2.89
C ALA A 193 -17.10 -6.96 -2.22
N ALA A 194 -16.16 -7.83 -2.60
CA ALA A 194 -14.78 -7.84 -2.11
C ALA A 194 -14.02 -6.52 -2.38
N ASN A 195 -14.47 -5.73 -3.36
CA ASN A 195 -13.86 -4.44 -3.73
C ASN A 195 -14.53 -3.23 -3.06
N LEU A 196 -15.38 -3.43 -2.04
CA LEU A 196 -16.13 -2.35 -1.40
C LEU A 196 -15.22 -1.22 -0.90
N ARG A 197 -14.19 -1.54 -0.09
CA ARG A 197 -13.23 -0.53 0.42
C ARG A 197 -12.58 0.26 -0.69
N THR A 198 -12.07 -0.43 -1.70
CA THR A 198 -11.45 0.20 -2.86
C THR A 198 -12.42 1.13 -3.57
N ARG A 199 -13.67 0.71 -3.82
CA ARG A 199 -14.71 1.58 -4.41
C ARG A 199 -14.98 2.81 -3.55
N LEU A 200 -15.07 2.65 -2.23
CA LEU A 200 -15.32 3.76 -1.31
C LEU A 200 -14.16 4.77 -1.36
N PHE A 201 -12.92 4.30 -1.34
CA PHE A 201 -11.76 5.18 -1.44
C PHE A 201 -11.65 5.89 -2.80
N LEU A 202 -11.92 5.17 -3.90
CA LEU A 202 -11.97 5.79 -5.23
C LEU A 202 -13.04 6.89 -5.30
N ARG A 203 -14.21 6.70 -4.67
CA ARG A 203 -15.24 7.74 -4.55
C ARG A 203 -14.78 8.94 -3.72
N LEU A 204 -14.00 8.72 -2.65
CA LEU A 204 -13.40 9.81 -1.88
C LEU A 204 -12.44 10.65 -2.75
N LEU A 205 -11.58 10.02 -3.56
CA LEU A 205 -10.70 10.76 -4.46
C LEU A 205 -11.46 11.57 -5.52
N LEU A 206 -12.56 11.03 -6.06
CA LEU A 206 -13.42 11.75 -6.99
C LEU A 206 -14.17 12.92 -6.33
N LEU A 207 -14.54 12.77 -5.06
CA LEU A 207 -15.21 13.82 -4.31
C LEU A 207 -14.35 15.09 -4.20
N VAL A 208 -13.03 14.95 -4.12
CA VAL A 208 -12.13 16.12 -4.15
C VAL A 208 -12.32 16.93 -5.43
N VAL A 209 -12.45 16.25 -6.58
CA VAL A 209 -12.71 16.91 -7.87
C VAL A 209 -14.10 17.54 -7.88
N ASP A 210 -15.11 16.81 -7.40
CA ASP A 210 -16.50 17.27 -7.36
C ASP A 210 -16.71 18.46 -6.38
N GLN A 211 -15.77 18.68 -5.45
CA GLN A 211 -15.73 19.82 -4.54
C GLN A 211 -14.67 20.85 -4.94
N GLU A 212 -14.26 20.85 -6.21
CA GLU A 212 -13.33 21.84 -6.78
C GLU A 212 -12.01 21.95 -6.01
N PHE A 213 -11.54 20.82 -5.49
CA PHE A 213 -10.32 20.69 -4.70
C PHE A 213 -10.31 21.49 -3.38
N ASP A 214 -11.48 21.91 -2.88
CA ASP A 214 -11.61 22.54 -1.55
C ASP A 214 -11.49 21.48 -0.45
N PRO A 215 -10.42 21.49 0.37
CA PRO A 215 -10.20 20.44 1.37
C PRO A 215 -11.19 20.48 2.53
N VAL A 216 -11.82 21.63 2.81
CA VAL A 216 -12.80 21.78 3.90
C VAL A 216 -14.15 21.23 3.47
N ARG A 217 -14.62 21.61 2.26
CA ARG A 217 -15.85 21.07 1.68
C ARG A 217 -15.73 19.57 1.42
N SER A 218 -14.59 19.13 0.87
CA SER A 218 -14.29 17.72 0.64
C SER A 218 -14.36 16.91 1.94
N ALA A 219 -13.70 17.38 3.01
CA ALA A 219 -13.73 16.70 4.31
C ALA A 219 -15.15 16.61 4.89
N ARG A 220 -15.92 17.71 4.81
CA ARG A 220 -17.31 17.74 5.29
C ARG A 220 -18.18 16.73 4.53
N GLN A 221 -18.08 16.71 3.20
CA GLN A 221 -18.90 15.83 2.36
C GLN A 221 -18.45 14.36 2.42
N ALA A 222 -17.18 14.10 2.78
CA ALA A 222 -16.62 12.76 2.87
C ALA A 222 -17.09 11.96 4.10
N SER A 223 -17.65 12.61 5.13
CA SER A 223 -17.92 11.99 6.44
C SER A 223 -18.67 10.65 6.37
N ALA A 224 -19.76 10.58 5.59
CA ALA A 224 -20.52 9.35 5.43
C ALA A 224 -19.75 8.24 4.67
N LEU A 225 -18.94 8.61 3.67
CA LEU A 225 -18.12 7.67 2.91
C LEU A 225 -16.95 7.13 3.74
N LEU A 226 -16.34 7.98 4.57
CA LEU A 226 -15.28 7.59 5.50
C LEU A 226 -15.79 6.61 6.54
N LYS A 227 -16.95 6.86 7.13
CA LYS A 227 -17.57 5.92 8.07
C LYS A 227 -17.82 4.55 7.41
N GLN A 228 -18.36 4.54 6.20
CA GLN A 228 -18.55 3.30 5.44
C GLN A 228 -17.22 2.60 5.12
N LEU A 229 -16.14 3.36 4.87
CA LEU A 229 -14.82 2.82 4.61
C LEU A 229 -14.25 2.16 5.87
N GLU A 230 -14.33 2.83 7.01
CA GLU A 230 -13.90 2.33 8.32
C GLU A 230 -14.65 1.04 8.72
N ASP A 231 -15.97 1.03 8.53
CA ASP A 231 -16.85 -0.10 8.85
C ASP A 231 -16.73 -1.25 7.84
N ALA A 232 -16.18 -1.00 6.64
CA ALA A 232 -16.07 -2.03 5.62
C ALA A 232 -15.07 -3.11 6.07
N PRO A 233 -15.44 -4.40 5.92
CA PRO A 233 -14.58 -5.49 6.37
C PRO A 233 -13.24 -5.43 5.65
N PRO A 234 -12.14 -5.90 6.29
CA PRO A 234 -10.91 -6.19 5.59
C PRO A 234 -11.26 -7.07 4.36
N PRO A 235 -10.86 -6.67 3.14
CA PRO A 235 -10.98 -7.48 1.96
C PRO A 235 -10.32 -8.84 2.23
N GLY A 236 -10.75 -9.87 1.51
CA GLY A 236 -10.17 -11.22 1.65
C GLY A 236 -8.68 -11.28 1.32
N GLU A 237 -8.13 -12.46 1.05
CA GLU A 237 -6.69 -12.70 0.79
C GLU A 237 -6.04 -11.75 -0.23
N ALA A 238 -6.81 -11.13 -1.13
CA ALA A 238 -6.34 -10.12 -2.09
C ALA A 238 -6.08 -8.72 -1.49
N PHE A 239 -6.34 -8.49 -0.20
CA PHE A 239 -6.32 -7.16 0.43
C PHE A 239 -4.93 -6.51 0.51
N ALA A 240 -3.92 -7.27 0.95
CA ALA A 240 -2.56 -6.77 1.16
C ALA A 240 -1.89 -6.31 -0.15
N GLU A 241 -2.41 -6.74 -1.31
CA GLU A 241 -1.86 -6.35 -2.61
C GLU A 241 -2.46 -5.05 -3.16
N VAL A 242 -3.51 -4.46 -2.54
CA VAL A 242 -4.23 -3.30 -3.10
C VAL A 242 -4.06 -2.01 -2.28
N GLU A 243 -4.02 -2.12 -0.96
CA GLU A 243 -3.94 -0.96 -0.04
C GLU A 243 -2.51 -0.83 0.48
N ILE A 244 -1.65 -0.10 -0.25
CA ILE A 244 -0.22 0.06 0.12
C ILE A 244 -0.06 0.90 1.39
N ILE A 245 -0.87 1.95 1.49
CA ILE A 245 -1.09 2.74 2.71
C ILE A 245 -2.59 2.67 2.99
N PRO A 246 -3.01 2.60 4.27
CA PRO A 246 -4.41 2.57 4.63
C PRO A 246 -5.20 3.68 3.94
N TYR A 247 -6.35 3.38 3.36
CA TYR A 247 -7.13 4.33 2.57
C TYR A 247 -7.61 5.53 3.40
N GLU A 248 -7.92 5.30 4.67
CA GLU A 248 -8.24 6.35 5.63
C GLU A 248 -7.04 7.31 5.80
N ALA A 249 -5.81 6.77 5.89
CA ALA A 249 -4.60 7.58 5.97
C ALA A 249 -4.26 8.28 4.64
N LEU A 250 -4.39 7.60 3.50
CA LEU A 250 -4.20 8.19 2.17
C LEU A 250 -5.19 9.34 1.91
N TRP A 251 -6.43 9.22 2.39
CA TRP A 251 -7.39 10.29 2.31
C TRP A 251 -6.91 11.53 3.09
N GLN A 252 -6.42 11.35 4.31
CA GLN A 252 -5.88 12.46 5.10
C GLN A 252 -4.67 13.08 4.41
N LEU A 253 -3.77 12.27 3.86
CA LEU A 253 -2.62 12.76 3.08
C LEU A 253 -3.08 13.58 1.87
N ALA A 254 -4.08 13.13 1.11
CA ALA A 254 -4.62 13.88 -0.02
C ALA A 254 -5.20 15.24 0.39
N LEU A 255 -5.91 15.30 1.52
CA LEU A 255 -6.41 16.57 2.06
C LEU A 255 -5.29 17.48 2.57
N GLN A 256 -4.24 16.92 3.18
CA GLN A 256 -3.07 17.67 3.62
C GLN A 256 -2.34 18.29 2.43
N GLU A 257 -2.12 17.52 1.35
CA GLU A 257 -1.54 18.04 0.11
C GLU A 257 -2.26 19.29 -0.37
N LEU A 258 -3.60 19.26 -0.37
CA LEU A 258 -4.44 20.37 -0.78
C LEU A 258 -4.31 21.60 0.13
N ARG A 259 -4.23 21.40 1.44
CA ARG A 259 -4.13 22.47 2.45
C ARG A 259 -2.77 23.15 2.46
N ASP A 260 -1.69 22.37 2.34
CA ASP A 260 -0.33 22.84 2.56
C ASP A 260 0.28 23.49 1.31
N GLY A 261 -0.18 23.09 0.12
CA GLY A 261 0.24 23.69 -1.14
C GLY A 261 -0.66 24.84 -1.61
N PRO A 262 -0.28 25.52 -2.70
CA PRO A 262 -1.09 26.58 -3.28
C PRO A 262 -2.45 26.04 -3.77
N PRO A 263 -3.49 26.88 -3.85
CA PRO A 263 -4.79 26.48 -4.40
C PRO A 263 -4.65 25.82 -5.78
N MET A 264 -5.48 24.81 -6.06
CA MET A 264 -5.58 24.26 -7.41
C MET A 264 -6.08 25.35 -8.38
N PRO A 265 -5.64 25.33 -9.65
CA PRO A 265 -6.28 26.14 -10.68
C PRO A 265 -7.79 25.84 -10.75
N SER A 266 -8.59 26.86 -11.07
CA SER A 266 -10.04 26.69 -11.24
C SER A 266 -10.34 25.78 -12.42
N ILE A 267 -11.38 24.95 -12.28
CA ILE A 267 -11.91 24.15 -13.39
C ILE A 267 -12.52 25.12 -14.41
N PRO A 268 -12.15 25.06 -15.70
CA PRO A 268 -12.79 25.87 -16.73
C PRO A 268 -14.31 25.63 -16.73
N GLY A 269 -15.09 26.71 -16.72
CA GLY A 269 -16.55 26.67 -16.78
C GLY A 269 -17.10 26.24 -18.12
#